data_AF-A0A3M1BTD0-F1
#
_entry.id   AF-A0A3M1BTD0-F1
#
_cell.length_a   1.000
_cell.length_b   1.000
_cell.length_c   1.000
_cell.angle_alpha   90.00
_cell.angle_beta   90.00
_cell.angle_gamma   90.00
#
_symmetry.space_group_name_H-M   'P 1'
#
loop_
_entity.id
_entity.type
_entity.pdbx_description
1 polymer ?
#
loop_
_entity_poly.entity_id
_entity_poly.type
_entity_poly.pdbx_seq_one_letter_code
_entity_poly.pdbx_strand_id
1 'polypeptide(L)'
;MTSQPESNMKLTKTLLFSLAFMAMAASLKSQDLHNSLFYMNPLHMNPAFSGAYEGTYRIGGVYRDQARSVVTNAYSTPTIFIDAPVVMLGKRHWLGVGGLMFQDAAGDGKLQTSSFQLSGALHLALDKKSQKIITIGVQWGQVQRKLKNPENLVFADYLEQVQQGAGNPATNDPFLTGPGGGGGGNPNDDPQKNYSDINTGVLFTSKENKGTSYNFGFSVRHL
;
A
#
# COMPACT_ATOMS: atom_id res chain seq x y z
N MET A 1 -56.56 -10.03 19.75
CA MET A 1 -55.36 -10.72 19.26
C MET A 1 -54.82 -9.91 18.09
N THR A 2 -53.92 -8.94 18.32
CA THR A 2 -53.12 -8.24 17.29
C THR A 2 -52.20 -7.19 17.94
N SER A 3 -50.93 -7.54 18.12
CA SER A 3 -49.86 -6.57 18.42
C SER A 3 -48.54 -7.02 17.79
N GLN A 4 -48.28 -6.63 16.54
CA GLN A 4 -46.98 -6.82 15.88
C GLN A 4 -46.60 -5.66 14.92
N PRO A 5 -46.40 -4.40 15.37
CA PRO A 5 -45.77 -3.37 14.53
C PRO A 5 -44.27 -3.17 14.81
N GLU A 6 -43.77 -3.58 15.98
CA GLU A 6 -42.38 -3.31 16.45
C GLU A 6 -41.29 -4.05 15.67
N SER A 7 -41.58 -5.23 15.15
CA SER A 7 -40.62 -6.10 14.43
C SER A 7 -40.19 -5.49 13.09
N ASN A 8 -41.14 -4.93 12.35
CA ASN A 8 -40.91 -4.43 10.99
C ASN A 8 -40.01 -3.19 10.99
N MET A 9 -40.14 -2.31 11.98
CA MET A 9 -39.32 -1.10 12.09
C MET A 9 -37.85 -1.40 12.42
N LYS A 10 -37.57 -2.48 13.16
CA LYS A 10 -36.19 -2.94 13.43
C LYS A 10 -35.57 -3.55 12.17
N LEU A 11 -36.33 -4.35 11.43
CA LEU A 11 -35.88 -4.96 10.18
C LEU A 11 -35.57 -3.91 9.10
N THR A 12 -36.44 -2.91 8.91
CA THR A 12 -36.21 -1.81 7.95
C THR A 12 -34.98 -0.98 8.31
N LYS A 13 -34.73 -0.71 9.59
CA LYS A 13 -33.52 0.00 10.05
C LYS A 13 -32.25 -0.81 9.80
N THR A 14 -32.27 -2.11 10.07
CA THR A 14 -31.16 -3.01 9.78
C THR A 14 -30.88 -3.09 8.27
N LEU A 15 -31.93 -3.16 7.44
CA LEU A 15 -31.81 -3.20 5.98
C LEU A 15 -31.26 -1.89 5.41
N LEU A 16 -31.73 -0.75 5.92
CA LEU A 16 -31.20 0.57 5.55
C LEU A 16 -29.74 0.73 5.96
N PHE A 17 -29.36 0.26 7.15
CA PHE A 17 -27.98 0.29 7.62
C PHE A 17 -27.07 -0.62 6.76
N SER A 18 -27.52 -1.84 6.43
CA SER A 18 -26.77 -2.74 5.56
C SER A 18 -26.62 -2.19 4.14
N LEU A 19 -27.68 -1.55 3.61
CA LEU A 19 -27.65 -0.97 2.27
C LEU A 19 -26.74 0.27 2.21
N ALA A 20 -26.76 1.10 3.25
CA ALA A 20 -25.83 2.23 3.39
C ALA A 20 -24.37 1.75 3.51
N PHE A 21 -24.11 0.70 4.29
CA PHE A 21 -22.79 0.09 4.40
C PHE A 21 -22.31 -0.48 3.06
N MET A 22 -23.19 -1.12 2.30
CA MET A 22 -22.88 -1.69 0.99
C MET A 22 -22.64 -0.61 -0.08
N ALA A 23 -23.35 0.51 -0.02
CA ALA A 23 -23.12 1.67 -0.88
C ALA A 23 -21.78 2.37 -0.58
N MET A 24 -21.36 2.44 0.69
CA MET A 24 -20.03 2.95 1.06
C MET A 24 -18.92 2.01 0.57
N ALA A 25 -19.12 0.68 0.64
CA ALA A 25 -18.16 -0.29 0.14
C ALA A 25 -17.94 -0.21 -1.39
N ALA A 26 -18.95 0.19 -2.16
CA ALA A 26 -18.85 0.33 -3.62
C ALA A 26 -17.95 1.50 -4.08
N SER A 27 -17.58 2.42 -3.18
CA SER A 27 -16.72 3.57 -3.50
C SER A 27 -15.23 3.35 -3.22
N LEU A 28 -14.84 2.15 -2.75
CA LEU A 28 -13.44 1.80 -2.50
C LEU A 28 -12.75 1.36 -3.80
N LYS A 29 -12.22 2.32 -4.56
CA LYS A 29 -11.27 2.05 -5.65
C LYS A 29 -9.84 2.26 -5.17
N SER A 30 -9.25 1.23 -4.58
CA SER A 30 -7.80 1.11 -4.42
C SER A 30 -7.42 -0.37 -4.40
N GLN A 31 -6.61 -0.81 -5.36
CA GLN A 31 -5.93 -2.11 -5.27
C GLN A 31 -4.51 -1.84 -4.82
N ASP A 32 -4.22 -2.16 -3.56
CA ASP A 32 -2.86 -2.16 -3.02
C ASP A 32 -2.15 -3.46 -3.42
N LEU A 33 -0.82 -3.41 -3.48
CA LEU A 33 0.02 -4.58 -3.75
C LEU A 33 -0.13 -5.60 -2.60
N HIS A 34 -0.88 -6.68 -2.84
CA HIS A 34 -1.16 -7.69 -1.82
C HIS A 34 -0.45 -9.01 -2.10
N ASN A 35 0.51 -9.39 -1.24
CA ASN A 35 1.30 -10.62 -1.36
C ASN A 35 0.64 -11.80 -0.64
N SER A 36 0.62 -12.99 -1.25
CA SER A 36 0.22 -14.22 -0.54
C SER A 36 1.12 -14.53 0.66
N LEU A 37 2.39 -14.11 0.58
CA LEU A 37 3.39 -14.20 1.63
C LEU A 37 3.55 -12.86 2.38
N PHE A 38 2.44 -12.22 2.73
CA PHE A 38 2.45 -10.89 3.36
C PHE A 38 3.30 -10.82 4.64
N TYR A 39 3.35 -11.90 5.42
CA TYR A 39 4.15 -12.00 6.64
C TYR A 39 5.67 -11.96 6.37
N MET A 40 6.10 -12.24 5.14
CA MET A 40 7.50 -12.16 4.72
C MET A 40 7.90 -10.74 4.30
N ASN A 41 6.99 -9.76 4.36
CA ASN A 41 7.27 -8.35 4.09
C ASN A 41 6.66 -7.44 5.18
N PRO A 42 7.22 -7.49 6.41
CA PRO A 42 6.60 -6.89 7.58
C PRO A 42 6.47 -5.36 7.48
N LEU A 43 7.48 -4.68 6.92
CA LEU A 43 7.48 -3.21 6.80
C LEU A 43 6.48 -2.70 5.75
N HIS A 44 6.13 -3.51 4.76
CA HIS A 44 5.09 -3.18 3.78
C HIS A 44 3.68 -3.34 4.39
N MET A 45 3.53 -4.27 5.34
CA MET A 45 2.24 -4.53 5.99
C MET A 45 1.88 -3.49 7.05
N ASN A 46 2.83 -3.18 7.93
CA ASN A 46 2.61 -2.20 8.98
C ASN A 46 3.95 -1.62 9.44
N PRO A 47 4.14 -0.28 9.41
CA PRO A 47 5.38 0.33 9.86
C PRO A 47 5.70 0.07 11.34
N ALA A 48 4.70 -0.30 12.16
CA ALA A 48 4.91 -0.73 13.55
C ALA A 48 5.71 -2.03 13.67
N PHE A 49 5.92 -2.80 12.59
CA PHE A 49 6.82 -3.94 12.62
C PHE A 49 8.31 -3.59 12.57
N SER A 50 8.68 -2.32 12.40
CA SER A 50 10.08 -1.87 12.34
C SER A 50 10.81 -2.19 13.65
N GLY A 51 11.72 -3.16 13.63
CA GLY A 51 12.42 -3.63 14.84
C GLY A 51 11.53 -4.44 15.81
N ALA A 52 10.39 -4.96 15.36
CA ALA A 52 9.46 -5.77 16.15
C ALA A 52 9.84 -7.26 16.18
N TYR A 53 11.06 -7.59 16.60
CA TYR A 53 11.54 -8.97 16.67
C TYR A 53 12.69 -9.12 17.67
N GLU A 54 13.03 -10.36 18.01
CA GLU A 54 14.20 -10.67 18.84
C GLU A 54 15.42 -10.84 17.94
N GLY A 55 16.33 -9.86 17.93
CA GLY A 55 17.56 -9.88 17.14
C GLY A 55 18.21 -8.51 17.00
N THR A 56 19.33 -8.45 16.28
CA THR A 56 20.12 -7.21 16.09
C THR A 56 19.70 -6.45 14.83
N TYR A 57 19.55 -7.16 13.72
CA TYR A 57 19.09 -6.64 12.44
C TYR A 57 18.37 -7.77 11.70
N ARG A 58 17.47 -7.40 10.78
CA ARG A 58 16.74 -8.30 9.91
C ARG A 58 16.79 -7.71 8.51
N ILE A 59 17.17 -8.55 7.55
CA ILE A 59 17.14 -8.26 6.13
C ILE A 59 16.32 -9.34 5.44
N GLY A 60 15.52 -8.97 4.46
CA GLY A 60 14.73 -9.91 3.71
C GLY A 60 14.25 -9.34 2.39
N GLY A 61 13.68 -10.20 1.57
CA GLY A 61 13.11 -9.80 0.31
C GLY A 61 12.05 -10.79 -0.16
N VAL A 62 11.17 -10.29 -1.02
CA VAL A 62 10.10 -11.07 -1.63
C VAL A 62 10.10 -10.72 -3.10
N TYR A 63 10.04 -11.73 -3.96
CA TYR A 63 9.84 -11.54 -5.39
C TYR A 63 8.47 -12.09 -5.75
N ARG A 64 7.60 -11.22 -6.27
CA ARG A 64 6.27 -11.59 -6.75
C ARG A 64 6.27 -11.59 -8.27
N ASP A 65 5.64 -12.61 -8.84
CA ASP A 65 5.41 -12.76 -10.27
C ASP A 65 3.97 -13.21 -10.51
N GLN A 66 3.21 -12.48 -11.35
CA GLN A 66 1.79 -12.76 -11.60
C GLN A 66 1.38 -12.69 -13.06
N ALA A 67 0.32 -13.45 -13.36
CA ALA A 67 -0.35 -13.45 -14.66
C ALA A 67 0.55 -13.82 -15.86
N ARG A 68 1.69 -14.46 -15.61
CA ARG A 68 2.64 -14.90 -16.64
C ARG A 68 2.04 -15.83 -17.71
N SER A 69 0.97 -16.54 -17.38
CA SER A 69 0.25 -17.40 -18.32
C SER A 69 -0.81 -16.68 -19.16
N VAL A 70 -1.16 -15.43 -18.83
CA VAL A 70 -2.29 -14.69 -19.42
C VAL A 70 -1.84 -13.42 -20.14
N VAL A 71 -0.76 -12.79 -19.67
CA VAL A 71 -0.16 -11.60 -20.29
C VAL A 71 1.30 -11.84 -20.64
N THR A 72 1.70 -11.44 -21.85
CA THR A 72 3.07 -11.57 -22.37
C THR A 72 4.07 -10.79 -21.51
N ASN A 73 3.64 -9.68 -20.88
CA ASN A 73 4.40 -8.91 -19.90
C ASN A 73 3.78 -9.07 -18.50
N ALA A 74 4.18 -10.16 -17.83
CA ALA A 74 3.78 -10.51 -16.46
C ALA A 74 4.13 -9.42 -15.44
N TYR A 75 3.30 -9.27 -14.41
CA TYR A 75 3.57 -8.33 -13.31
C TYR A 75 4.72 -8.87 -12.46
N SER A 76 5.74 -8.05 -12.22
CA SER A 76 6.89 -8.41 -11.39
C SER A 76 7.13 -7.36 -10.32
N THR A 77 7.24 -7.81 -9.06
CA THR A 77 7.43 -6.94 -7.90
C THR A 77 8.54 -7.45 -6.98
N PRO A 78 9.83 -7.24 -7.31
CA PRO A 78 10.90 -7.39 -6.33
C PRO A 78 10.71 -6.40 -5.17
N THR A 79 10.85 -6.90 -3.96
CA THR A 79 10.86 -6.12 -2.71
C THR A 79 12.05 -6.55 -1.86
N ILE A 80 12.73 -5.58 -1.26
CA ILE A 80 13.77 -5.78 -0.26
C ILE A 80 13.48 -4.88 0.95
N PHE A 81 13.75 -5.38 2.14
CA PHE A 81 13.62 -4.62 3.37
C PHE A 81 14.76 -4.91 4.33
N ILE A 82 15.02 -3.94 5.19
CA ILE A 82 15.95 -4.04 6.31
C ILE A 82 15.37 -3.32 7.52
N ASP A 83 15.49 -3.88 8.71
CA ASP A 83 15.10 -3.19 9.93
C ASP A 83 15.90 -3.64 11.15
N ALA A 84 15.95 -2.81 12.19
CA ALA A 84 16.70 -3.05 13.42
C ALA A 84 16.05 -2.38 14.64
N PRO A 85 16.00 -3.02 15.82
CA PRO A 85 15.84 -2.31 17.08
C PRO A 85 17.15 -1.56 17.40
N VAL A 86 17.10 -0.23 17.42
CA VAL A 86 18.32 0.61 17.45
C VAL A 86 18.60 1.25 18.81
N VAL A 87 17.56 1.64 19.55
CA VAL A 87 17.74 2.39 20.81
C VAL A 87 16.83 1.82 21.88
N MET A 88 17.41 1.43 23.02
CA MET A 88 16.64 1.10 24.21
C MET A 88 16.24 2.38 24.95
N LEU A 89 14.95 2.53 25.24
CA LEU A 89 14.39 3.61 26.04
C LEU A 89 14.05 3.05 27.43
N GLY A 90 14.90 3.37 28.40
CA GLY A 90 14.81 2.78 29.73
C GLY A 90 15.10 1.28 29.72
N LYS A 91 14.37 0.51 30.54
CA LYS A 91 14.68 -0.92 30.73
C LYS A 91 14.02 -1.86 29.72
N ARG A 92 12.97 -1.41 29.00
CA ARG A 92 12.08 -2.31 28.26
C ARG A 92 11.46 -1.74 26.99
N HIS A 93 11.45 -0.43 26.82
CA HIS A 93 10.95 0.19 25.61
C HIS A 93 12.10 0.30 24.61
N TRP A 94 11.80 0.34 23.33
CA TRP A 94 12.83 0.56 22.32
C TRP A 94 12.29 1.27 21.09
N LEU A 95 13.20 1.88 20.36
CA LEU A 95 12.97 2.40 19.02
C LEU A 95 13.50 1.40 18.00
N GLY A 96 12.68 1.11 17.00
CA GLY A 96 13.10 0.39 15.81
C GLY A 96 13.08 1.31 14.60
N VAL A 97 13.96 1.06 13.66
CA VAL A 97 14.01 1.74 12.36
C VAL A 97 14.07 0.72 11.24
N GLY A 98 13.59 1.09 10.06
CA GLY A 98 13.60 0.23 8.90
C GLY A 98 13.63 0.98 7.57
N GLY A 99 13.90 0.23 6.52
CA GLY A 99 13.89 0.66 5.14
C GLY A 99 13.23 -0.41 4.29
N LEU A 100 12.40 0.02 3.34
CA LEU A 100 11.69 -0.83 2.40
C LEU A 100 11.85 -0.25 1.00
N MET A 101 12.23 -1.10 0.06
CA MET A 101 12.29 -0.75 -1.34
C MET A 101 11.54 -1.79 -2.15
N PHE A 102 10.67 -1.34 -3.05
CA PHE A 102 10.05 -2.22 -4.02
C PHE A 102 9.97 -1.54 -5.37
N GLN A 103 9.96 -2.37 -6.40
CA GLN A 103 9.73 -1.92 -7.77
C GLN A 103 8.66 -2.83 -8.36
N ASP A 104 7.54 -2.26 -8.76
CA ASP A 104 6.47 -2.95 -9.45
C ASP A 104 6.50 -2.60 -10.93
N ALA A 105 6.44 -3.60 -11.81
CA ALA A 105 6.30 -3.43 -13.25
C ALA A 105 4.98 -4.04 -13.71
N ALA A 106 4.12 -3.21 -14.30
CA ALA A 106 2.76 -3.57 -14.68
C ALA A 106 2.55 -3.53 -16.21
N GLY A 107 2.19 -4.70 -16.78
CA GLY A 107 1.59 -4.85 -18.11
C GLY A 107 2.39 -4.36 -19.33
N ASP A 108 1.71 -4.29 -20.47
CA ASP A 108 2.30 -3.96 -21.78
C ASP A 108 2.74 -2.48 -21.90
N GLY A 109 2.12 -1.59 -21.14
CA GLY A 109 2.51 -0.18 -21.03
C GLY A 109 3.74 0.08 -20.14
N LYS A 110 4.35 -0.98 -19.60
CA LYS A 110 5.53 -0.95 -18.71
C LYS A 110 5.46 0.18 -17.67
N LEU A 111 4.30 0.37 -17.05
CA LEU A 111 4.18 1.29 -15.93
C LEU A 111 5.04 0.72 -14.80
N GLN A 112 6.12 1.41 -14.49
CA GLN A 112 7.06 1.05 -13.46
C GLN A 112 6.83 1.95 -12.26
N THR A 113 6.41 1.36 -11.14
CA THR A 113 6.29 2.05 -9.86
C THR A 113 7.46 1.65 -8.97
N SER A 114 8.36 2.58 -8.68
CA SER A 114 9.45 2.37 -7.71
C SER A 114 9.12 3.11 -6.42
N SER A 115 9.35 2.47 -5.28
CA SER A 115 9.14 3.08 -3.98
C SER A 115 10.35 2.83 -3.08
N PHE A 116 10.76 3.88 -2.39
CA PHE A 116 11.73 3.84 -1.31
C PHE A 116 11.08 4.42 -0.07
N GLN A 117 11.09 3.67 1.03
CA GLN A 117 10.44 4.06 2.27
C GLN A 117 11.36 3.84 3.47
N LEU A 118 11.32 4.77 4.41
CA LEU A 118 11.98 4.72 5.70
C LEU A 118 10.93 4.67 6.80
N SER A 119 11.13 3.84 7.80
CA SER A 119 10.19 3.63 8.89
C SER A 119 10.85 3.76 10.25
N GLY A 120 10.06 4.20 11.21
CA GLY A 120 10.43 4.28 12.63
C GLY A 120 9.26 3.81 13.49
N ALA A 121 9.56 3.07 14.54
CA ALA A 121 8.54 2.55 15.46
C ALA A 121 9.00 2.64 16.92
N LEU A 122 8.08 3.06 17.79
CA LEU A 122 8.24 3.09 19.24
C LEU A 122 7.52 1.90 19.85
N HIS A 123 8.27 1.03 20.52
CA HIS A 123 7.78 -0.19 21.15
C HIS A 123 7.66 0.00 22.66
N LEU A 124 6.44 -0.10 23.17
CA LEU A 124 6.10 0.11 24.57
C LEU A 124 5.72 -1.21 25.24
N ALA A 125 6.66 -1.80 25.97
CA ALA A 125 6.39 -2.94 26.85
C ALA A 125 5.43 -2.54 27.99
N LEU A 126 4.30 -3.24 28.08
CA LEU A 126 3.27 -3.04 29.10
C LEU A 126 3.50 -3.85 30.38
N ASP A 127 4.32 -4.90 30.30
CA ASP A 127 4.56 -5.82 31.40
C ASP A 127 6.06 -5.95 31.73
N LYS A 128 6.34 -6.58 32.88
CA LYS A 128 7.72 -6.68 33.37
C LYS A 128 8.61 -7.61 32.56
N LYS A 129 8.02 -8.51 31.78
CA LYS A 129 8.70 -9.53 30.99
C LYS A 129 8.71 -9.17 29.49
N SER A 130 8.23 -7.99 29.11
CA SER A 130 8.10 -7.54 27.71
C SER A 130 7.37 -8.55 26.82
N GLN A 131 6.36 -9.23 27.38
CA GLN A 131 5.51 -10.17 26.65
C GLN A 131 4.31 -9.47 26.02
N LYS A 132 3.88 -8.31 26.56
CA LYS A 132 2.80 -7.49 26.02
C LYS A 132 3.38 -6.17 25.58
N ILE A 133 3.32 -5.88 24.28
CA ILE A 133 3.93 -4.68 23.68
C ILE A 133 2.88 -3.97 22.85
N ILE A 134 2.76 -2.65 23.04
CA ILE A 134 2.07 -1.76 22.10
C ILE A 134 3.13 -1.01 21.31
N THR A 135 3.01 -1.01 20.00
CA THR A 135 3.92 -0.33 19.11
C THR A 135 3.17 0.68 18.26
N ILE A 136 3.77 1.86 18.10
CA ILE A 136 3.31 2.90 17.18
C ILE A 136 4.40 3.09 16.14
N GLY A 137 4.05 2.95 14.87
CA GLY A 137 4.96 3.06 13.74
C GLY A 137 4.52 4.14 12.77
N VAL A 138 5.52 4.80 12.18
CA VAL A 138 5.38 5.72 11.06
C VAL A 138 6.35 5.32 9.97
N GLN A 139 5.99 5.60 8.74
CA GLN A 139 6.84 5.39 7.58
C GLN A 139 6.58 6.49 6.58
N TRP A 140 7.65 6.95 5.97
CA TRP A 140 7.63 7.96 4.93
C TRP A 140 8.40 7.42 3.74
N GLY A 141 7.91 7.67 2.53
CA GLY A 141 8.58 7.24 1.33
C GLY A 141 8.41 8.18 0.16
N GLN A 142 9.24 7.95 -0.86
CA GLN A 142 9.11 8.55 -2.17
C GLN A 142 8.70 7.47 -3.15
N VAL A 143 7.65 7.75 -3.91
CA VAL A 143 7.15 6.89 -4.96
C VAL A 143 7.33 7.58 -6.29
N GLN A 144 7.93 6.85 -7.22
CA GLN A 144 8.14 7.25 -8.60
C GLN A 144 7.32 6.33 -9.50
N ARG A 145 6.46 6.90 -10.33
CA ARG A 145 5.79 6.20 -11.42
C ARG A 145 6.39 6.65 -12.73
N LYS A 146 6.82 5.68 -13.54
CA LYS A 146 7.43 5.91 -14.84
C LYS A 146 6.71 5.07 -15.88
N LEU A 147 6.24 5.67 -16.96
CA LEU A 147 5.78 4.92 -18.13
C LEU A 147 6.96 4.70 -19.06
N LYS A 148 7.17 3.46 -19.50
CA LYS A 148 8.13 3.13 -20.56
C LYS A 148 7.33 2.74 -21.79
N ASN A 149 7.57 3.41 -22.92
CA ASN A 149 6.84 3.23 -24.19
C ASN A 149 5.40 3.80 -24.16
N PRO A 150 5.23 5.12 -23.93
CA PRO A 150 3.92 5.77 -23.96
C PRO A 150 3.20 5.60 -25.31
N GLU A 151 3.91 5.34 -26.41
CA GLU A 151 3.33 5.13 -27.75
C GLU A 151 2.41 3.90 -27.86
N ASN A 152 2.50 2.94 -26.93
CA ASN A 152 1.65 1.75 -26.92
C ASN A 152 0.37 1.92 -26.07
N LEU A 153 0.17 3.08 -25.45
CA LEU A 153 -0.98 3.35 -24.61
C LEU A 153 -2.06 4.10 -25.37
N VAL A 154 -3.28 3.58 -25.33
CA VAL A 154 -4.45 4.24 -25.89
C VAL A 154 -5.28 4.82 -24.73
N PHE A 155 -5.37 6.14 -24.67
CA PHE A 155 -6.13 6.87 -23.66
C PHE A 155 -7.58 7.06 -24.11
N ALA A 156 -8.50 7.27 -23.16
CA ALA A 156 -9.93 7.39 -23.47
C ALA A 156 -10.24 8.64 -24.32
N ASP A 157 -9.52 9.74 -24.09
CA ASP A 157 -9.62 10.97 -24.87
C ASP A 157 -9.13 10.80 -26.32
N TYR A 158 -8.15 9.93 -26.54
CA TYR A 158 -7.71 9.53 -27.88
C TYR A 158 -8.84 8.81 -28.64
N LEU A 159 -9.50 7.84 -28.00
CA LEU A 159 -10.61 7.10 -28.61
C LEU A 159 -11.80 8.01 -28.91
N GLU A 160 -12.11 8.93 -28.01
CA GLU A 160 -13.18 9.92 -28.19
C GLU A 160 -12.89 10.85 -29.38
N GLN A 161 -11.65 11.34 -29.51
CA GLN A 161 -11.24 12.18 -30.64
C GLN A 161 -11.23 11.42 -31.98
N VAL A 162 -10.78 10.16 -32.00
CA VAL A 162 -10.87 9.30 -33.19
C VAL A 162 -12.33 9.08 -33.59
N GLN A 163 -13.21 8.81 -32.63
CA GLN A 163 -14.64 8.61 -32.87
C GLN A 163 -15.31 9.90 -33.39
N GLN A 164 -14.79 11.07 -33.03
CA GLN A 164 -15.20 12.38 -33.55
C GLN A 164 -14.53 12.76 -34.88
N GLY A 165 -13.69 11.90 -35.46
CA GLY A 165 -13.08 12.09 -36.78
C GLY A 165 -11.81 12.95 -36.78
N ALA A 166 -11.12 13.12 -35.65
CA ALA A 166 -9.85 13.83 -35.59
C ALA A 166 -8.74 13.06 -36.33
N GLY A 167 -8.05 13.72 -37.26
CA GLY A 167 -6.94 13.13 -38.04
C GLY A 167 -5.59 13.05 -37.30
N ASN A 168 -5.48 13.72 -36.15
CA ASN A 168 -4.31 13.66 -35.26
C ASN A 168 -4.75 13.79 -33.78
N PRO A 169 -5.40 12.76 -33.21
CA PRO A 169 -5.83 12.74 -31.81
C PRO A 169 -4.63 12.84 -30.86
N ALA A 170 -4.74 13.70 -29.84
CA ALA A 170 -3.70 13.90 -28.83
C ALA A 170 -4.30 13.85 -27.42
N THR A 171 -3.54 13.34 -26.44
CA THR A 171 -4.00 13.29 -25.05
C THR A 171 -3.52 14.48 -24.25
N ASN A 172 -4.42 15.05 -23.43
CA ASN A 172 -4.10 16.10 -22.46
C ASN A 172 -3.90 15.51 -21.05
N ASP A 173 -3.68 14.20 -20.93
CA ASP A 173 -3.49 13.58 -19.63
C ASP A 173 -2.29 14.23 -18.90
N PRO A 174 -2.48 14.76 -17.68
CA PRO A 174 -1.42 15.41 -16.91
C PRO A 174 -0.23 14.50 -16.59
N PHE A 175 -0.41 13.18 -16.67
CA PHE A 175 0.65 12.19 -16.51
C PHE A 175 1.62 12.21 -17.69
N LEU A 176 1.14 12.42 -18.93
CA LEU A 176 1.97 12.47 -20.14
C LEU A 176 2.45 13.88 -20.48
N THR A 177 1.64 14.89 -20.17
CA THR A 177 1.91 16.29 -20.55
C THR A 177 2.55 17.13 -19.44
N GLY A 178 2.69 16.56 -18.24
CA GLY A 178 3.20 17.26 -17.05
C GLY A 178 2.21 18.29 -16.49
N PRO A 179 2.50 18.87 -15.31
CA PRO A 179 1.67 19.91 -14.70
C PRO A 179 1.83 21.21 -15.48
N GLY A 180 1.14 21.33 -16.62
CA GLY A 180 1.25 22.51 -17.46
C GLY A 180 0.58 22.47 -18.82
N GLY A 181 0.05 21.33 -19.29
CA GLY A 181 -0.79 21.27 -20.51
C GLY A 181 -0.18 21.98 -21.72
N GLY A 182 1.15 22.03 -21.80
CA GLY A 182 1.89 22.83 -22.75
C GLY A 182 3.14 22.06 -23.13
N GLY A 183 3.22 21.62 -24.38
CA GLY A 183 4.33 20.85 -24.93
C GLY A 183 5.66 21.54 -24.63
N GLY A 184 6.42 20.94 -23.72
CA GLY A 184 7.73 21.43 -23.30
C GLY A 184 8.63 20.36 -22.70
N GLY A 185 8.24 19.08 -22.78
CA GLY A 185 9.13 17.95 -22.51
C GLY A 185 9.76 17.47 -23.82
N ASN A 186 11.05 17.16 -23.79
CA ASN A 186 11.74 16.48 -24.89
C ASN A 186 10.96 15.17 -25.18
N PRO A 187 10.51 14.90 -26.42
CA PRO A 187 9.70 13.70 -26.74
C PRO A 187 10.43 12.36 -26.52
N ASN A 188 11.69 12.40 -26.08
CA ASN A 188 12.52 11.25 -25.75
C ASN A 188 12.56 10.94 -24.23
N ASP A 189 11.97 11.78 -23.38
CA ASP A 189 11.93 11.53 -21.94
C ASP A 189 10.62 10.82 -21.57
N ASP A 190 10.75 9.59 -21.07
CA ASP A 190 9.66 8.81 -20.51
C ASP A 190 8.88 9.60 -19.44
N PRO A 191 7.53 9.67 -19.50
CA PRO A 191 6.74 10.43 -18.54
C PRO A 191 6.88 9.87 -17.12
N GLN A 192 7.19 10.76 -16.18
CA GLN A 192 7.48 10.42 -14.78
C GLN A 192 6.68 11.30 -13.82
N LYS A 193 6.06 10.68 -12.81
CA LYS A 193 5.41 11.37 -11.67
C LYS A 193 6.03 10.91 -10.36
N ASN A 194 6.44 11.86 -9.54
CA ASN A 194 6.97 11.61 -8.19
C ASN A 194 5.99 12.14 -7.15
N TYR A 195 5.80 11.40 -6.07
CA TYR A 195 5.01 11.83 -4.92
C TYR A 195 5.54 11.21 -3.63
N SER A 196 5.26 11.86 -2.50
CA SER A 196 5.57 11.33 -1.18
C SER A 196 4.41 10.48 -0.65
N ASP A 197 4.74 9.37 -0.02
CA ASP A 197 3.81 8.45 0.65
C ASP A 197 4.05 8.52 2.18
N ILE A 198 2.98 8.50 2.97
CA ILE A 198 3.04 8.51 4.43
C ILE A 198 2.13 7.42 4.98
N ASN A 199 2.73 6.59 5.82
CA ASN A 199 2.09 5.42 6.41
C ASN A 199 2.19 5.50 7.93
N THR A 200 1.12 5.12 8.59
CA THR A 200 1.08 5.04 10.05
C THR A 200 0.46 3.71 10.46
N GLY A 201 0.84 3.22 11.63
CA GLY A 201 0.27 1.98 12.12
C GLY A 201 0.50 1.76 13.59
N VAL A 202 -0.38 0.93 14.15
CA VAL A 202 -0.32 0.45 15.53
C VAL A 202 -0.28 -1.07 15.51
N LEU A 203 0.42 -1.64 16.49
CA LEU A 203 0.55 -3.07 16.68
C LEU A 203 0.48 -3.38 18.18
N PHE A 204 -0.30 -4.38 18.54
CA PHE A 204 -0.30 -5.00 19.84
C PHE A 204 0.19 -6.45 19.70
N THR A 205 1.23 -6.79 20.44
CA THR A 205 1.82 -8.13 20.49
C THR A 205 1.69 -8.70 21.90
N SER A 206 1.14 -9.91 22.02
CA SER A 206 1.09 -10.67 23.28
C SER A 206 1.72 -12.05 23.09
N LYS A 207 2.78 -12.33 23.85
CA LYS A 207 3.39 -13.66 23.95
C LYS A 207 2.86 -14.36 25.19
N GLU A 208 2.03 -15.39 24.99
CA GLU A 208 1.39 -16.10 26.11
C GLU A 208 2.29 -17.24 26.62
N ASN A 209 2.94 -17.95 25.69
CA ASN A 209 3.86 -19.06 25.96
C ASN A 209 4.95 -19.10 24.89
N LYS A 210 5.95 -19.98 25.05
CA LYS A 210 7.06 -20.15 24.08
C LYS A 210 6.61 -20.51 22.65
N GLY A 211 5.40 -21.04 22.48
CA GLY A 211 4.86 -21.44 21.18
C GLY A 211 3.64 -20.63 20.71
N THR A 212 3.20 -19.62 21.47
CA THR A 212 1.96 -18.89 21.15
C THR A 212 2.15 -17.40 21.29
N SER A 213 1.98 -16.70 20.17
CA SER A 213 1.97 -15.24 20.12
C SER A 213 0.76 -14.75 19.35
N TYR A 214 0.14 -13.69 19.85
CA TYR A 214 -0.97 -12.99 19.23
C TYR A 214 -0.49 -11.62 18.78
N ASN A 215 -0.87 -11.23 17.55
CA ASN A 215 -0.55 -9.94 16.98
C ASN A 215 -1.83 -9.33 16.43
N PHE A 216 -2.17 -8.14 16.89
CA PHE A 216 -3.32 -7.36 16.41
C PHE A 216 -2.81 -6.01 15.97
N GLY A 217 -3.06 -5.62 14.73
CA GLY A 217 -2.54 -4.36 14.21
C GLY A 217 -3.48 -3.71 13.22
N PHE A 218 -3.33 -2.40 13.09
CA PHE A 218 -4.02 -1.58 12.12
C PHE A 218 -3.00 -0.61 11.49
N SER A 219 -3.06 -0.46 10.17
CA SER A 219 -2.20 0.47 9.43
C SER A 219 -3.03 1.24 8.40
N VAL A 220 -2.63 2.49 8.17
CA VAL A 220 -3.21 3.38 7.16
C VAL A 220 -2.10 3.83 6.24
N ARG A 221 -2.39 3.81 4.94
CA ARG A 221 -1.47 4.18 3.86
C ARG A 221 -2.06 5.35 3.07
N HIS A 222 -1.28 6.40 2.82
CA HIS A 222 -1.72 7.54 2.02
C HIS A 222 -1.01 7.57 0.66
N LEU A 223 -1.65 6.99 -0.35
CA LEU A 223 -1.17 6.93 -1.74
C LEU A 223 -1.32 8.24 -2.51
#